data_AF-A0A7I9ZEM9-F1
#
_entry.id   AF-A0A7I9ZEM9-F1
#
_cell.length_a   1.000
_cell.length_b   1.000
_cell.length_c   1.000
_cell.angle_alpha   90.00
_cell.angle_beta   90.00
_cell.angle_gamma   90.00
#
_symmetry.space_group_name_H-M   'P 1'
#
loop_
_entity.id
_entity.type
_entity.pdbx_description
1 polymer ?
#
loop_
_entity_poly.entity_id
_entity_poly.type
_entity_poly.pdbx_seq_one_letter_code
_entity_poly.pdbx_strand_id
1 'polypeptide(L)'
;MSRRVIPDTTTADSATASTVAVLPVGAFEQHGPYLPLGTDTLIACAIASSISQHHNVFQLPPVAFGCSHEHAAYPGTVSISATTLAAVVADITESLAHQNIAAFIVVNGHGGNAVLTNVVQQANHPRTP
;
A
#
# COMPACT_ATOMS: atom_id res chain seq x y z
N MET A 1 -15.99 15.01 7.44
CA MET A 1 -14.54 14.68 7.47
C MET A 1 -14.13 14.29 6.06
N SER A 2 -13.21 15.01 5.43
CA SER A 2 -12.71 14.65 4.10
C SER A 2 -11.88 13.38 4.21
N ARG A 3 -12.33 12.27 3.60
CA ARG A 3 -11.55 11.03 3.45
C ARG A 3 -10.46 11.30 2.41
N ARG A 4 -9.32 11.85 2.85
CA ARG A 4 -8.18 12.09 1.96
C ARG A 4 -7.49 10.76 1.68
N VAL A 5 -7.63 10.28 0.45
CA VAL A 5 -6.97 9.05 -0.05
C VAL A 5 -5.48 9.30 -0.27
N ILE A 6 -5.13 10.50 -0.73
CA ILE A 6 -3.75 10.95 -0.90
C ILE A 6 -3.37 11.78 0.33
N PRO A 7 -2.29 11.42 1.05
CA PRO A 7 -1.76 12.25 2.15
C PRO A 7 -1.38 13.64 1.66
N ASP A 8 -1.66 14.67 2.46
CA ASP A 8 -1.28 16.07 2.22
C ASP A 8 -0.15 16.55 3.14
N THR A 9 0.54 15.59 3.77
CA THR A 9 1.70 15.81 4.63
C THR A 9 2.81 16.56 3.88
N THR A 10 3.41 17.51 4.56
CA THR A 10 4.55 18.32 4.11
C THR A 10 5.83 17.88 4.83
N THR A 11 6.99 18.29 4.33
CA THR A 11 8.29 18.00 4.97
C THR A 11 8.48 18.63 6.36
N ALA A 12 7.58 19.54 6.77
CA ALA A 12 7.60 20.15 8.09
C ALA A 12 6.80 19.35 9.14
N ASP A 13 6.00 18.37 8.71
CA ASP A 13 5.16 17.60 9.62
C ASP A 13 5.97 16.51 10.33
N SER A 14 5.75 16.36 11.64
CA SER A 14 6.53 15.41 12.47
C SER A 14 6.43 13.96 11.99
N ALA A 15 5.33 13.60 11.31
CA ALA A 15 5.13 12.27 10.76
C ALA A 15 6.20 11.89 9.72
N THR A 16 6.75 12.85 8.96
CA THR A 16 7.81 12.57 7.97
C THR A 16 9.16 12.24 8.61
N ALA A 17 9.32 12.51 9.91
CA ALA A 17 10.49 12.12 10.70
C ALA A 17 10.24 10.84 11.53
N SER A 18 9.10 10.17 11.35
CA SER A 18 8.83 8.89 12.03
C SER A 18 9.76 7.79 11.55
N THR A 19 10.05 6.82 12.43
CA THR A 19 10.81 5.60 12.11
C THR A 19 9.91 4.48 11.58
N VAL A 20 8.60 4.72 11.45
CA VAL A 20 7.63 3.75 10.95
C VAL A 20 6.85 4.36 9.80
N ALA A 21 6.76 3.66 8.67
CA ALA A 21 5.90 4.02 7.55
C ALA A 21 4.77 3.02 7.35
N VAL A 22 3.65 3.50 6.80
CA VAL A 22 2.51 2.67 6.40
C VAL A 22 2.16 2.91 4.92
N LEU A 23 2.12 1.84 4.14
CA LEU A 23 1.75 1.82 2.72
C LEU A 23 0.38 1.13 2.55
N PRO A 24 -0.67 1.86 2.15
CA PRO A 24 -1.90 1.24 1.67
C PRO A 24 -1.68 0.64 0.27
N VAL A 25 -2.08 -0.61 0.08
CA VAL A 25 -2.03 -1.32 -1.21
C VAL A 25 -3.40 -1.91 -1.51
N GLY A 26 -4.02 -1.51 -2.61
CA GLY A 26 -5.33 -2.00 -3.04
C GLY A 26 -5.27 -2.62 -4.43
N ALA A 27 -6.36 -2.45 -5.18
CA ALA A 27 -6.52 -2.83 -6.57
C ALA A 27 -7.54 -1.91 -7.26
N PHE A 28 -7.57 -1.98 -8.60
CA PHE A 28 -8.56 -1.31 -9.43
C PHE A 28 -9.33 -2.37 -10.22
N GLU A 29 -10.41 -2.87 -9.63
CA GLU A 29 -11.11 -4.05 -10.10
C GLU A 29 -12.62 -4.01 -9.86
N GLN A 30 -13.34 -4.88 -10.55
CA GLN A 30 -14.78 -5.01 -10.37
C GLN A 30 -15.16 -5.41 -8.93
N HIS A 31 -16.23 -4.80 -8.40
CA HIS A 31 -16.89 -5.24 -7.16
C HIS A 31 -18.41 -5.30 -7.34
N GLY A 32 -18.83 -5.89 -8.47
CA GLY A 32 -20.24 -5.88 -8.88
C GLY A 32 -20.73 -4.47 -9.27
N PRO A 33 -22.05 -4.30 -9.42
CA PRO A 33 -22.62 -3.12 -10.08
C PRO A 33 -22.75 -1.87 -9.17
N TYR A 34 -22.47 -1.98 -7.87
CA TYR A 34 -22.77 -0.91 -6.90
C TYR A 34 -21.54 -0.34 -6.20
N LEU A 35 -20.43 -1.07 -6.18
CA LEU A 35 -19.22 -0.62 -5.52
C LEU A 35 -18.24 -0.02 -6.54
N PRO A 36 -17.47 1.02 -6.16
CA PRO A 36 -16.45 1.59 -7.04
C PRO A 36 -15.36 0.58 -7.40
N LEU A 37 -14.72 0.78 -8.55
CA LEU A 37 -13.58 -0.06 -8.96
C LEU A 37 -12.38 0.04 -8.01
N GLY A 38 -12.25 1.15 -7.27
CA GLY A 38 -11.19 1.37 -6.30
C GLY A 38 -11.56 0.96 -4.87
N THR A 39 -12.53 0.06 -4.67
CA THR A 39 -13.03 -0.30 -3.34
C THR A 39 -11.90 -0.76 -2.42
N ASP A 40 -11.02 -1.64 -2.90
CA ASP A 40 -9.89 -2.14 -2.13
C ASP A 40 -8.92 -1.02 -1.70
N THR A 41 -8.60 -0.10 -2.61
CA THR A 41 -7.77 1.06 -2.31
C THR A 41 -8.43 1.97 -1.28
N LEU A 42 -9.74 2.22 -1.40
CA LEU A 42 -10.49 3.05 -0.45
C LEU A 42 -10.50 2.43 0.95
N ILE A 43 -10.64 1.11 1.06
CA ILE A 43 -10.60 0.38 2.34
C ILE A 43 -9.18 0.45 2.93
N ALA A 44 -8.16 0.12 2.13
CA ALA A 44 -6.76 0.17 2.58
C ALA A 44 -6.36 1.57 3.08
N CYS A 45 -6.74 2.62 2.36
CA CYS A 45 -6.52 4.00 2.78
C CYS A 45 -7.26 4.34 4.07
N ALA A 46 -8.51 3.91 4.23
CA ALA A 46 -9.27 4.18 5.45
C ALA A 46 -8.60 3.55 6.68
N ILE A 47 -8.07 2.33 6.54
CA ILE A 47 -7.32 1.65 7.61
C ILE A 47 -5.98 2.36 7.87
N ALA A 48 -5.19 2.65 6.83
CA ALA A 48 -3.91 3.34 6.96
C ALA A 48 -4.06 4.74 7.61
N SER A 49 -5.11 5.48 7.25
CA SER A 49 -5.43 6.75 7.88
C SER A 49 -5.89 6.62 9.33
N SER A 50 -6.60 5.55 9.68
CA SER A 50 -6.91 5.27 11.08
C SER A 50 -5.64 5.01 11.88
N ILE A 51 -4.69 4.24 11.34
CA ILE A 51 -3.39 3.98 11.98
C ILE A 51 -2.63 5.29 12.19
N SER A 52 -2.53 6.15 11.17
CA SER A 52 -1.79 7.42 11.26
C SER A 52 -2.44 8.46 12.18
N GLN A 53 -3.76 8.38 12.39
CA GLN A 53 -4.45 9.23 13.37
C GLN A 53 -4.16 8.84 14.83
N HIS A 54 -3.85 7.57 15.09
CA HIS A 54 -3.66 7.06 16.45
C HIS A 54 -2.19 6.80 16.80
N HIS A 55 -1.30 6.79 15.81
CA HIS A 55 0.12 6.51 15.97
C HIS A 55 0.95 7.47 15.13
N ASN A 56 2.13 7.86 15.63
CA ASN A 56 3.08 8.66 14.86
C ASN A 56 3.77 7.81 13.78
N VAL A 57 3.09 7.60 12.65
CA VAL A 57 3.60 6.87 11.49
C VAL A 57 3.55 7.71 10.23
N PHE A 58 4.51 7.51 9.33
CA PHE A 58 4.54 8.17 8.03
C PHE A 58 3.60 7.45 7.05
N GLN A 59 2.43 8.02 6.79
CA GLN A 59 1.50 7.46 5.81
C GLN A 59 1.91 7.82 4.38
N LEU A 60 2.07 6.81 3.54
CA LEU A 60 2.39 6.96 2.12
C LEU A 60 1.12 7.02 1.26
N PRO A 61 1.20 7.56 0.03
CA PRO A 61 0.15 7.42 -0.97
C PRO A 61 -0.10 5.94 -1.31
N PRO A 62 -1.33 5.56 -1.71
CA PRO A 62 -1.62 4.17 -2.02
C PRO A 62 -0.98 3.69 -3.32
N VAL A 63 -0.65 2.39 -3.35
CA VAL A 63 -0.54 1.64 -4.61
C VAL A 63 -1.95 1.20 -5.01
N ALA A 64 -2.50 1.85 -6.02
CA ALA A 64 -3.91 1.68 -6.44
C ALA A 64 -4.13 0.58 -7.49
N PHE A 65 -3.06 0.02 -8.06
CA PHE A 65 -3.13 -1.11 -8.99
C PHE A 65 -2.53 -2.35 -8.34
N GLY A 66 -3.23 -3.47 -8.45
CA GLY A 66 -2.87 -4.74 -7.83
C GLY A 66 -2.93 -5.90 -8.82
N CYS A 67 -2.91 -7.11 -8.27
CA CYS A 67 -3.02 -8.35 -9.01
C CYS A 67 -4.49 -8.81 -9.06
N SER A 68 -5.18 -8.49 -10.15
CA SER A 68 -6.63 -8.69 -10.35
C SER A 68 -6.93 -9.49 -11.63
N HIS A 69 -6.03 -10.39 -12.04
CA HIS A 69 -6.16 -11.14 -13.30
C HIS A 69 -7.38 -12.06 -13.30
N GLU A 70 -7.80 -12.55 -12.13
CA GLU A 70 -9.04 -13.28 -11.89
C GLU A 70 -10.30 -12.47 -12.27
N HIS A 71 -10.19 -11.14 -12.33
CA HIS A 71 -11.25 -10.21 -12.71
C HIS A 71 -11.07 -9.61 -14.11
N ALA A 72 -10.16 -10.13 -14.93
CA ALA A 72 -9.83 -9.58 -16.25
C ALA A 72 -10.99 -9.61 -17.27
N ALA A 73 -11.98 -10.49 -17.07
CA ALA A 73 -13.16 -10.55 -17.93
C ALA A 73 -14.15 -9.38 -17.72
N TYR A 74 -13.98 -8.58 -16.65
CA TYR A 74 -14.88 -7.50 -16.31
C TYR A 74 -14.34 -6.15 -16.78
N PRO A 75 -15.11 -5.37 -17.56
CA PRO A 75 -14.69 -4.05 -18.01
C PRO A 75 -14.34 -3.11 -16.85
N GLY A 76 -13.24 -2.38 -17.00
CA GLY A 76 -12.74 -1.43 -16.01
C GLY A 76 -11.69 -2.00 -15.06
N THR A 77 -11.57 -3.32 -14.92
CA THR A 77 -10.46 -3.95 -14.17
C THR A 77 -9.13 -3.65 -14.86
N VAL A 78 -8.16 -3.15 -14.10
CA VAL A 78 -6.78 -2.94 -14.55
C VAL A 78 -5.85 -3.62 -13.56
N SER A 79 -5.13 -4.63 -14.05
CA SER A 79 -4.23 -5.44 -13.25
C SER A 79 -2.77 -5.24 -13.66
N ILE A 80 -1.87 -5.31 -12.68
CA ILE A 80 -0.43 -5.44 -12.89
C ILE A 80 0.04 -6.83 -12.48
N SER A 81 1.20 -7.25 -12.99
CA SER A 81 1.78 -8.55 -12.64
C SER A 81 2.25 -8.59 -11.19
N ALA A 82 2.32 -9.79 -10.61
CA ALA A 82 2.84 -9.99 -9.26
C ALA A 82 4.30 -9.54 -9.13
N THR A 83 5.12 -9.74 -10.16
CA THR A 83 6.51 -9.28 -10.18
C THR A 83 6.61 -7.76 -10.22
N THR A 84 5.72 -7.09 -10.96
CA THR A 84 5.64 -5.61 -10.97
C THR A 84 5.25 -5.08 -9.60
N LEU A 85 4.21 -5.64 -8.97
CA LEU A 85 3.78 -5.21 -7.64
C LEU A 85 4.89 -5.41 -6.60
N ALA A 86 5.56 -6.56 -6.64
CA ALA A 86 6.68 -6.84 -5.75
C ALA A 86 7.85 -5.85 -5.95
N ALA A 87 8.19 -5.52 -7.20
CA ALA A 87 9.24 -4.56 -7.52
C ALA A 87 8.90 -3.15 -7.01
N VAL A 88 7.67 -2.68 -7.21
CA VAL A 88 7.22 -1.37 -6.70
C VAL A 88 7.35 -1.30 -5.17
N VAL A 89 6.89 -2.32 -4.46
CA VAL A 89 6.97 -2.34 -3.00
C VAL A 89 8.43 -2.46 -2.51
N ALA A 90 9.28 -3.21 -3.22
CA ALA A 90 10.70 -3.32 -2.92
C ALA A 90 11.42 -1.96 -3.08
N ASP A 91 11.18 -1.25 -4.18
CA ASP A 91 11.76 0.07 -4.43
C ASP A 91 11.34 1.10 -3.37
N ILE A 92 10.06 1.09 -2.98
CA ILE A 92 9.55 1.93 -1.88
C ILE A 92 10.25 1.58 -0.57
N THR A 93 10.35 0.29 -0.25
CA THR A 93 10.97 -0.18 1.00
C THR A 93 12.43 0.23 1.08
N GLU A 94 13.19 0.09 -0.01
CA GLU A 94 14.60 0.50 -0.06
C GLU A 94 14.76 2.02 0.07
N SER A 95 13.89 2.81 -0.59
CA SER A 95 13.88 4.26 -0.46
C SER A 95 13.63 4.74 0.99
N LEU A 96 12.77 4.03 1.72
CA LEU A 96 12.49 4.30 3.13
C LEU A 96 13.64 3.87 4.04
N ALA A 97 14.33 2.77 3.73
CA ALA A 97 15.50 2.33 4.48
C ALA A 97 16.62 3.39 4.50
N HIS A 98 16.83 4.10 3.38
CA HIS A 98 17.76 5.23 3.31
C HIS A 98 17.35 6.44 4.18
N GLN A 99 16.10 6.51 4.62
CA GLN A 99 15.55 7.58 5.48
C GLN A 99 15.47 7.18 6.95
N ASN A 100 16.14 6.10 7.36
CA ASN A 100 16.10 5.56 8.74
C ASN A 100 14.71 5.09 9.20
N ILE A 101 13.83 4.72 8.28
CA ILE A 101 12.59 4.01 8.61
C ILE A 101 12.97 2.59 9.05
N ALA A 102 12.71 2.27 10.31
CA ALA A 102 13.03 1.00 10.94
C ALA A 102 11.94 -0.07 10.76
N ALA A 103 10.69 0.35 10.52
CA ALA A 103 9.59 -0.57 10.27
C ALA A 103 8.67 -0.08 9.15
N PHE A 104 8.24 -1.02 8.31
CA PHE A 104 7.38 -0.75 7.16
C PHE A 104 6.14 -1.64 7.21
N ILE A 105 4.96 -1.01 7.25
CA ILE A 105 3.67 -1.69 7.37
C ILE A 105 2.96 -1.64 6.02
N VAL A 106 2.58 -2.79 5.48
CA VAL A 106 1.74 -2.89 4.29
C VAL A 106 0.31 -3.18 4.71
N VAL A 107 -0.61 -2.29 4.36
CA VAL A 107 -2.06 -2.48 4.54
C VAL A 107 -2.65 -2.96 3.22
N ASN A 108 -2.81 -4.27 3.07
CA ASN A 108 -3.35 -4.88 1.86
C ASN A 108 -4.89 -4.92 1.91
N GLY A 109 -5.54 -4.29 0.92
CA GLY A 109 -6.99 -4.28 0.75
C GLY A 109 -7.54 -5.34 -0.20
N HIS A 110 -6.68 -6.04 -0.97
CA HIS A 110 -7.08 -6.97 -2.03
C HIS A 110 -6.51 -8.37 -1.84
N GLY A 111 -7.35 -9.40 -1.99
CA GLY A 111 -6.94 -10.80 -1.85
C GLY A 111 -5.94 -11.27 -2.91
N GLY A 112 -6.07 -10.79 -4.16
CA GLY A 112 -5.21 -11.19 -5.28
C GLY A 112 -3.76 -10.72 -5.16
N ASN A 113 -3.49 -9.74 -4.28
CA ASN A 113 -2.14 -9.26 -3.94
C ASN A 113 -1.33 -10.25 -3.07
N ALA A 114 -1.55 -11.56 -3.18
CA ALA A 114 -0.92 -12.60 -2.35
C ALA A 114 0.61 -12.52 -2.32
N VAL A 115 1.24 -12.02 -3.39
CA VAL A 115 2.69 -11.79 -3.49
C VAL A 115 3.24 -10.90 -2.37
N LEU A 116 2.44 -9.99 -1.81
CA LEU A 116 2.86 -9.10 -0.73
C LEU A 116 3.27 -9.88 0.53
N THR A 117 2.69 -11.05 0.78
CA THR A 117 3.11 -11.92 1.88
C THR A 117 4.56 -12.36 1.71
N ASN A 118 4.95 -12.75 0.50
CA ASN A 118 6.31 -13.17 0.19
C ASN A 118 7.28 -11.99 0.28
N VAL A 119 6.88 -10.81 -0.20
CA VAL A 119 7.68 -9.58 -0.11
C VAL A 119 7.97 -9.23 1.35
N VAL A 120 6.96 -9.25 2.22
CA VAL A 120 7.13 -8.98 3.65
C VAL A 120 8.01 -10.04 4.31
N GLN A 121 7.83 -11.32 3.99
CA GLN A 121 8.70 -12.38 4.52
C GLN A 121 10.16 -12.18 4.10
N GLN A 122 10.42 -11.90 2.83
CA GLN A 122 11.77 -11.61 2.32
C GLN A 122 12.40 -10.39 3.00
N ALA A 123 11.63 -9.31 3.19
CA ALA A 123 12.11 -8.11 3.85
C ALA A 123 12.46 -8.32 5.33
N ASN A 124 11.76 -9.24 6.01
CA ASN A 124 12.01 -9.58 7.41
C ASN A 124 13.19 -10.54 7.60
N HIS A 125 13.70 -11.17 6.53
CA HIS A 125 14.91 -11.97 6.63
C HIS A 125 16.12 -11.04 6.77
N PRO A 126 17.01 -11.29 7.75
CA PRO A 126 18.23 -10.51 7.89
C PRO A 126 19.04 -10.63 6.59
N ARG A 127 19.33 -9.50 5.95
CA ARG A 127 20.27 -9.47 4.83
C ARG A 127 21.62 -9.93 5.39
N THR A 128 22.05 -11.15 5.07
CA THR A 128 23.41 -11.59 5.37
C THR A 128 24.38 -10.65 4.67
N PRO A 129 25.41 -10.13 5.38
CA PRO A 129 26.41 -9.23 4.81
C PRO A 129 27.21 -9.89 3.68
#